data_AF-A0A2S2PY85-F1
#
_entry.id   AF-A0A2S2PY85-F1
#
_cell.length_a   1.000
_cell.length_b   1.000
_cell.length_c   1.000
_cell.angle_alpha   90.00
_cell.angle_beta   90.00
_cell.angle_gamma   90.00
#
_symmetry.space_group_name_H-M   'P 1'
#
loop_
_entity.id
_entity.type
_entity.pdbx_description
1 polymer ?
#
loop_
_entity_poly.entity_id
_entity_poly.type
_entity_poly.pdbx_seq_one_letter_code
_entity_poly.pdbx_strand_id
1 'polypeptide(L)'
;MFATIYKSLFNKSKMENNKLDPETVMKTRQNVENLLTDLCEVNDTLNDDDNSSKSKDNSLESIELSFDNIHLEYLNDNDSVDNFDDSKNDISFDGNNKPEVAQIENFDDKKLINQINSLQCPFTWNLKQNHKISRLQNEYGEYNLDISSQEFLFERFIGNLIIGYEMFRLGKSNLALIKISEIGKWLEELDDKSTDVFYLSINSGLLHVLKATFIHILFATNSIEESKLFIHDIVPFASLDPKSRATVHAIRAAILTKYDGDASHYKKACECAKKACDLNPSTSHWFYIYSLALTAQRIFSQSFKSSPSENEINAIQQAIELSGGKNIVFEYKKMILKRDSIIWNFHSNKNKNDKSVIQKYLLDNKSIVKMIKTIIYMGPKDPHIVINCARTLITLPFMVRDLNLGKKYLTKALNMAPNDGSVLKAIEIVVKVYNKLSKKNKVSTNEMKKKALVKNDNSFLNKELKSIIIKHKNGEDLLPYLTDLLDKFDGYEKLKIIAEICSYTILFKNNLKAGIEQFVKLIEHPDIVNNDLITVSIFFKMILKIFLFDIICILYIYFFFYVIYVFKFSMIKNYSMHYIVLF
;
A
#
# COMPACT_ATOMS: atom_id res chain seq x y z
N MET A 1 -25.53 13.36 25.18
CA MET A 1 -25.09 12.27 26.10
C MET A 1 -23.57 12.17 26.11
N PHE A 2 -22.96 11.92 24.95
CA PHE A 2 -21.51 11.87 24.78
C PHE A 2 -20.84 13.22 25.09
N ALA A 3 -21.48 14.36 24.81
CA ALA A 3 -20.95 15.67 25.21
C ALA A 3 -20.73 15.77 26.75
N THR A 4 -21.66 15.25 27.54
CA THR A 4 -21.59 15.25 29.02
C THR A 4 -20.51 14.28 29.51
N ILE A 5 -20.45 13.08 28.92
CA ILE A 5 -19.46 12.05 29.25
C ILE A 5 -18.05 12.54 28.92
N TYR A 6 -17.86 13.13 27.73
CA TYR A 6 -16.60 13.71 27.30
C TYR A 6 -16.12 14.78 28.30
N LYS A 7 -16.99 15.70 28.69
CA LYS A 7 -16.65 16.76 29.68
C LYS A 7 -16.23 16.16 31.03
N SER A 8 -16.92 15.12 31.49
CA SER A 8 -16.58 14.40 32.74
C SER A 8 -15.22 13.70 32.66
N LEU A 9 -14.96 12.96 31.59
CA LEU A 9 -13.71 12.22 31.38
C LEU A 9 -12.52 13.16 31.18
N PHE A 10 -12.70 14.20 30.36
CA PHE A 10 -11.66 15.17 30.04
C PHE A 10 -11.22 15.97 31.28
N ASN A 11 -12.15 16.37 32.14
CA ASN A 11 -11.84 17.06 33.39
C ASN A 11 -11.03 16.20 34.39
N LYS A 12 -11.10 14.86 34.28
CA LYS A 12 -10.33 13.93 35.11
C LYS A 12 -8.92 13.67 34.56
N SER A 13 -8.70 13.84 33.26
CA SER A 13 -7.41 13.65 32.61
C SER A 13 -6.65 14.97 32.47
N LYS A 14 -5.60 15.21 33.27
CA LYS A 14 -4.57 16.19 32.91
C LYS A 14 -3.77 15.60 31.75
N MET A 15 -4.04 15.97 30.50
CA MET A 15 -3.19 15.56 29.38
C MET A 15 -2.79 16.72 28.49
N GLU A 16 -1.49 16.76 28.24
CA GLU A 16 -0.83 17.50 27.18
C GLU A 16 -1.18 16.86 25.83
N ASN A 17 -1.71 17.66 24.91
CA ASN A 17 -1.87 17.25 23.54
C ASN A 17 -0.48 17.20 22.88
N ASN A 18 -0.01 16.00 22.55
CA ASN A 18 1.09 15.81 21.60
C ASN A 18 0.63 16.20 20.18
N LYS A 19 0.39 17.49 19.95
CA LYS A 19 0.43 18.04 18.60
C LYS A 19 1.89 18.09 18.18
N LEU A 20 2.16 17.84 16.90
CA LEU A 20 3.49 18.04 16.33
C LEU A 20 3.98 19.44 16.72
N ASP A 21 5.25 19.54 17.11
CA ASP A 21 5.87 20.83 17.43
C ASP A 21 5.64 21.81 16.25
N PRO A 22 4.99 22.97 16.48
CA PRO A 22 4.69 23.94 15.44
C PRO A 22 5.92 24.38 14.65
N GLU A 23 7.08 24.42 15.29
CA GLU A 23 8.34 24.80 14.65
C GLU A 23 8.80 23.74 13.64
N THR A 24 8.63 22.46 13.97
CA THR A 24 8.90 21.34 13.07
C THR A 24 7.99 21.36 11.84
N VAL A 25 6.69 21.63 12.01
CA VAL A 25 5.73 21.74 10.89
C VAL A 25 6.08 22.89 9.96
N MET A 26 6.46 24.05 10.50
CA MET A 26 6.89 25.20 9.70
C MET A 26 8.15 24.90 8.89
N LYS A 27 9.15 24.24 9.49
CA LYS A 27 10.38 23.83 8.78
C LYS A 27 10.07 22.86 7.64
N THR A 28 9.23 21.85 7.88
CA THR A 28 8.81 20.91 6.83
C THR A 28 8.04 21.61 5.71
N ARG A 29 7.13 22.52 6.04
CA ARG A 29 6.41 23.33 5.07
C ARG A 29 7.35 24.14 4.19
N GLN A 30 8.29 24.87 4.80
CA GLN A 30 9.27 25.69 4.06
C GLN A 30 10.14 24.81 3.15
N ASN A 31 10.54 23.62 3.61
CA ASN A 31 11.25 22.65 2.77
C ASN A 31 10.41 22.21 1.56
N VAL A 32 9.11 21.93 1.75
CA VAL A 32 8.20 21.54 0.65
C VAL A 32 7.98 22.71 -0.32
N GLU A 33 7.83 23.93 0.17
CA GLU A 33 7.72 25.14 -0.66
C GLU A 33 8.99 25.35 -1.50
N ASN A 34 10.18 25.22 -0.91
CA ASN A 34 11.45 25.28 -1.61
C ASN A 34 11.54 24.17 -2.67
N LEU A 35 11.22 22.93 -2.31
CA LEU A 35 11.21 21.78 -3.21
C LEU A 35 10.30 21.99 -4.42
N LEU A 36 9.12 22.57 -4.24
CA LEU A 36 8.21 22.90 -5.33
C LEU A 36 8.74 24.07 -6.18
N THR A 37 9.35 25.07 -5.56
CA THR A 37 9.95 26.21 -6.28
C THR A 37 11.10 25.74 -7.17
N ASP A 38 11.95 24.86 -6.65
CA ASP A 38 13.12 24.27 -7.33
C ASP A 38 12.78 23.33 -8.48
N LEU A 39 11.53 22.87 -8.59
CA LEU A 39 11.07 22.14 -9.77
C LEU A 39 11.08 23.08 -10.98
N CYS A 40 12.15 23.04 -11.79
CA CYS A 40 12.22 23.78 -13.05
C CYS A 40 10.99 23.45 -13.92
N GLU A 41 10.35 24.48 -14.46
CA GLU A 41 9.37 24.32 -15.54
C GLU A 41 10.06 23.64 -16.71
N VAL A 42 9.50 22.52 -17.16
CA VAL A 42 10.00 21.87 -18.37
C VAL A 42 9.40 22.64 -19.54
N ASN A 43 10.24 23.31 -20.34
CA ASN A 43 9.81 23.92 -21.59
C ASN A 43 9.37 22.82 -22.56
N ASP A 44 8.06 22.67 -22.76
CA ASP A 44 7.48 21.81 -23.79
C ASP A 44 7.63 22.48 -25.17
N THR A 45 8.86 22.58 -25.69
CA THR A 45 9.07 22.80 -27.13
C THR A 45 9.02 21.46 -27.84
N LEU A 46 7.81 20.91 -28.00
CA LEU A 46 7.49 19.86 -28.96
C LEU A 46 6.07 20.11 -29.48
N ASN A 47 5.84 21.24 -30.12
CA ASN A 47 4.79 21.36 -31.11
C ASN A 47 5.35 22.05 -32.35
N ASP A 48 4.97 21.46 -33.48
CA ASP A 48 5.05 21.95 -34.86
C ASP A 48 6.45 22.01 -35.49
N ASP A 49 6.88 20.89 -36.09
CA ASP A 49 7.22 20.87 -37.52
C ASP A 49 7.41 19.44 -38.09
N ASP A 50 7.10 19.36 -39.38
CA ASP A 50 6.94 18.24 -40.29
C ASP A 50 7.88 17.03 -40.25
N ASN A 51 7.30 15.89 -40.67
CA ASN A 51 7.93 14.76 -41.38
C ASN A 51 9.33 14.31 -40.92
N SER A 52 9.39 13.23 -40.14
CA SER A 52 10.23 12.08 -40.52
C SER A 52 9.93 10.83 -39.71
N SER A 53 9.71 9.74 -40.44
CA SER A 53 9.83 8.38 -39.94
C SER A 53 11.23 8.14 -39.35
N LYS A 54 11.37 7.99 -38.03
CA LYS A 54 12.36 7.14 -37.33
C LYS A 54 12.31 7.31 -35.80
N SER A 55 11.67 6.37 -35.12
CA SER A 55 12.13 5.70 -33.87
C SER A 55 10.95 5.03 -33.15
N LYS A 56 10.49 3.88 -33.68
CA LYS A 56 9.49 3.05 -33.01
C LYS A 56 10.02 2.38 -31.73
N ASP A 57 11.34 2.34 -31.55
CA ASP A 57 11.97 1.71 -30.38
C ASP A 57 12.01 2.60 -29.13
N ASN A 58 11.88 3.92 -29.29
CA ASN A 58 11.97 4.88 -28.17
C ASN A 58 10.69 4.97 -27.32
N SER A 59 9.53 4.54 -27.86
CA SER A 59 8.27 4.66 -27.14
C SER A 59 8.13 3.61 -26.03
N LEU A 60 8.60 2.40 -26.26
CA LEU A 60 8.33 1.26 -25.37
C LEU A 60 9.15 1.31 -24.08
N GLU A 61 10.43 1.67 -24.19
CA GLU A 61 11.35 1.83 -23.04
C GLU A 61 10.90 2.99 -22.12
N SER A 62 10.38 4.07 -22.70
CA SER A 62 9.81 5.20 -21.95
C SER A 62 8.50 4.86 -21.21
N ILE A 63 7.73 3.90 -21.74
CA ILE A 63 6.50 3.40 -21.14
C ILE A 63 6.83 2.45 -19.97
N GLU A 64 7.77 1.52 -20.14
CA GLU A 64 8.21 0.60 -19.08
C GLU A 64 8.81 1.33 -17.88
N LEU A 65 9.66 2.34 -18.11
CA LEU A 65 10.25 3.18 -17.06
C LEU A 65 9.22 3.97 -16.23
N SER A 66 8.04 4.25 -16.81
CA SER A 66 6.97 4.95 -16.12
C SER A 66 6.28 4.05 -15.10
N PHE A 67 6.20 2.73 -15.37
CA PHE A 67 5.57 1.75 -14.50
C PHE A 67 6.42 1.33 -13.30
N ASP A 68 7.74 1.22 -13.47
CA ASP A 68 8.65 0.81 -12.37
C ASP A 68 8.70 1.83 -11.21
N ASN A 69 8.39 3.10 -11.48
CA ASN A 69 8.39 4.16 -10.46
C ASN A 69 7.06 4.27 -9.69
N ILE A 70 6.03 3.52 -10.10
CA ILE A 70 4.71 3.49 -9.45
C ILE A 70 4.75 2.71 -8.13
N HIS A 71 5.73 1.81 -7.97
CA HIS A 71 5.79 0.79 -6.90
C HIS A 71 6.11 1.30 -5.48
N LEU A 72 6.18 2.60 -5.26
CA LEU A 72 6.36 3.22 -3.93
C LEU A 72 5.07 3.24 -3.07
N GLU A 73 3.96 2.68 -3.55
CA GLU A 73 2.68 2.59 -2.81
C GLU A 73 2.57 1.36 -1.89
N TYR A 74 3.42 0.34 -2.03
CA TYR A 74 3.18 -0.99 -1.41
C TYR A 74 4.39 -1.65 -0.74
N LEU A 75 5.50 -0.94 -0.54
CA LEU A 75 6.62 -1.46 0.26
C LEU A 75 6.36 -1.16 1.75
N ASN A 76 5.55 -2.01 2.38
CA ASN A 76 5.64 -2.30 3.80
C ASN A 76 5.45 -3.82 3.96
N ASP A 77 6.56 -4.46 4.30
CA ASP A 77 6.82 -5.82 4.80
C ASP A 77 5.60 -6.73 5.02
N ASN A 78 5.51 -7.79 4.20
CA ASN A 78 4.71 -8.97 4.48
C ASN A 78 5.67 -10.09 4.89
N ASP A 79 5.54 -10.56 6.14
CA ASP A 79 6.08 -11.84 6.57
C ASP A 79 4.98 -12.76 7.11
N SER A 80 5.09 -14.00 6.65
CA SER A 80 4.60 -15.27 7.18
C SER A 80 3.13 -15.68 7.02
N VAL A 81 3.05 -16.92 6.55
CA VAL A 81 1.94 -17.84 6.36
C VAL A 81 1.63 -18.53 7.69
N ASP A 82 0.36 -18.73 8.02
CA ASP A 82 -0.08 -19.95 8.70
C ASP A 82 -1.56 -20.23 8.39
N ASN A 83 -1.82 -21.49 8.04
CA ASN A 83 -3.14 -22.02 7.67
C ASN A 83 -3.90 -22.44 8.93
N PHE A 84 -5.18 -22.09 9.08
CA PHE A 84 -6.13 -22.92 9.82
C PHE A 84 -7.58 -22.72 9.35
N ASP A 85 -8.33 -23.83 9.43
CA ASP A 85 -9.65 -24.09 8.88
C ASP A 85 -10.76 -23.84 9.93
N ASP A 86 -11.78 -23.07 9.56
CA ASP A 86 -12.90 -22.68 10.41
C ASP A 86 -14.04 -23.70 10.30
N SER A 87 -13.94 -24.76 11.08
CA SER A 87 -15.12 -25.55 11.47
C SER A 87 -15.05 -25.95 12.94
N LYS A 88 -14.94 -24.96 13.83
CA LYS A 88 -15.30 -25.06 15.25
C LYS A 88 -15.40 -23.66 15.84
N ASN A 89 -16.56 -23.34 16.40
CA ASN A 89 -16.69 -22.22 17.34
C ASN A 89 -15.89 -22.57 18.61
N ASP A 90 -14.58 -22.38 18.57
CA ASP A 90 -13.75 -22.39 19.77
C ASP A 90 -13.36 -20.95 20.10
N ILE A 91 -13.96 -20.45 21.17
CA ILE A 91 -13.62 -19.19 21.81
C ILE A 91 -12.22 -19.37 22.42
N SER A 92 -11.20 -18.82 21.79
CA SER A 92 -9.94 -18.50 22.45
C SER A 92 -9.68 -17.01 22.35
N PHE A 93 -9.75 -16.34 23.50
CA PHE A 93 -9.08 -15.07 23.71
C PHE A 93 -7.58 -15.33 23.53
N ASP A 94 -6.99 -14.85 22.44
CA ASP A 94 -5.57 -14.96 22.22
C ASP A 94 -4.83 -14.23 23.35
N GLY A 95 -4.03 -15.01 24.08
CA GLY A 95 -3.42 -14.64 25.34
C GLY A 95 -2.34 -13.59 25.15
N ASN A 96 -2.58 -12.39 25.69
CA ASN A 96 -1.56 -11.60 26.39
C ASN A 96 -2.13 -10.39 27.14
N ASN A 97 -3.45 -10.14 27.09
CA ASN A 97 -4.14 -9.21 27.99
C ASN A 97 -5.48 -9.81 28.46
N LYS A 98 -5.44 -10.92 29.21
CA LYS A 98 -6.58 -11.24 30.08
C LYS A 98 -6.61 -10.14 31.15
N PRO A 99 -7.71 -9.36 31.30
CA PRO A 99 -8.03 -8.88 32.63
C PRO A 99 -8.13 -10.15 33.50
N GLU A 100 -7.55 -10.14 34.69
CA GLU A 100 -8.02 -11.04 35.74
C GLU A 100 -9.50 -10.73 35.97
N VAL A 101 -10.37 -11.35 35.18
CA VAL A 101 -11.79 -11.39 35.44
C VAL A 101 -11.91 -12.32 36.63
N ALA A 102 -12.04 -11.72 37.81
CA ALA A 102 -12.42 -12.40 39.04
C ALA A 102 -13.57 -13.37 38.72
N GLN A 103 -13.51 -14.57 39.30
CA GLN A 103 -14.44 -15.66 39.04
C GLN A 103 -15.89 -15.13 39.03
N ILE A 104 -16.56 -15.21 37.87
CA ILE A 104 -17.92 -14.70 37.69
C ILE A 104 -18.88 -15.70 38.33
N GLU A 105 -19.46 -15.33 39.47
CA GLU A 105 -20.33 -16.19 40.28
C GLU A 105 -21.84 -16.04 39.97
N ASN A 106 -22.27 -15.05 39.16
CA ASN A 106 -23.68 -14.67 39.03
C ASN A 106 -24.32 -14.87 37.63
N PHE A 107 -25.59 -15.34 37.59
CA PHE A 107 -26.33 -15.64 36.35
C PHE A 107 -26.59 -14.39 35.48
N ASP A 108 -26.83 -13.24 36.11
CA ASP A 108 -27.09 -11.97 35.42
C ASP A 108 -25.86 -11.44 34.66
N ASP A 109 -24.66 -11.67 35.17
CA ASP A 109 -23.42 -11.26 34.51
C ASP A 109 -23.18 -12.08 33.23
N LYS A 110 -23.56 -13.37 33.23
CA LYS A 110 -23.48 -14.21 32.02
C LYS A 110 -24.47 -13.76 30.94
N LYS A 111 -25.67 -13.33 31.33
CA LYS A 111 -26.67 -12.78 30.41
C LYS A 111 -26.19 -11.45 29.81
N LEU A 112 -25.60 -10.58 30.63
CA LEU A 112 -24.99 -9.32 30.19
C LEU A 112 -23.87 -9.56 29.17
N ILE A 113 -22.95 -10.48 29.46
CA ILE A 113 -21.85 -10.85 28.54
C ILE A 113 -22.39 -11.30 27.19
N ASN A 114 -23.41 -12.15 27.17
CA ASN A 114 -24.02 -12.61 25.93
C ASN A 114 -24.65 -11.45 25.13
N GLN A 115 -25.29 -10.49 25.81
CA GLN A 115 -25.83 -9.29 25.17
C GLN A 115 -24.71 -8.43 24.57
N ILE A 116 -23.63 -8.17 25.33
CA ILE A 116 -22.47 -7.39 24.87
C ILE A 116 -21.81 -8.06 23.65
N ASN A 117 -21.62 -9.38 23.69
CA ASN A 117 -21.02 -10.15 22.61
C ASN A 117 -21.91 -10.22 21.34
N SER A 118 -23.21 -9.92 21.45
CA SER A 118 -24.12 -9.87 20.31
C SER A 118 -24.09 -8.54 19.54
N LEU A 119 -23.57 -7.48 20.18
CA LEU A 119 -23.47 -6.14 19.57
C LEU A 119 -22.50 -6.15 18.39
N GLN A 120 -22.72 -5.27 17.39
CA GLN A 120 -21.86 -5.22 16.21
C GLN A 120 -20.90 -4.04 16.28
N CYS A 121 -19.64 -4.33 16.59
CA CYS A 121 -18.56 -3.35 16.69
C CYS A 121 -17.18 -4.02 16.49
N PRO A 122 -16.06 -3.25 16.40
CA PRO A 122 -14.71 -3.79 16.20
C PRO A 122 -14.32 -4.93 17.16
N PHE A 123 -14.78 -4.90 18.40
CA PHE A 123 -14.54 -5.96 19.40
C PHE A 123 -15.14 -7.32 19.01
N THR A 124 -16.23 -7.33 18.27
CA THR A 124 -16.97 -8.55 17.85
C THR A 124 -16.63 -9.01 16.43
N TRP A 125 -15.70 -8.31 15.76
CA TRP A 125 -15.39 -8.56 14.36
C TRP A 125 -14.13 -9.40 14.13
N ASN A 126 -13.45 -9.82 15.20
CA ASN A 126 -12.27 -10.67 15.20
C ASN A 126 -11.10 -10.07 14.39
N LEU A 127 -10.67 -8.86 14.73
CA LEU A 127 -9.58 -8.15 14.05
C LEU A 127 -8.23 -8.70 14.56
N LYS A 128 -7.51 -9.46 13.72
CA LYS A 128 -6.33 -10.24 14.15
C LYS A 128 -5.00 -9.47 14.24
N GLN A 129 -4.88 -8.25 13.71
CA GLN A 129 -3.59 -7.52 13.67
C GLN A 129 -3.64 -6.14 14.31
N ASN A 130 -2.53 -5.67 14.90
CA ASN A 130 -2.41 -4.31 15.43
C ASN A 130 -2.19 -3.32 14.28
N HIS A 131 -3.22 -2.55 13.92
CA HIS A 131 -3.02 -1.46 12.98
C HIS A 131 -2.27 -0.33 13.71
N LYS A 132 -1.06 0.00 13.27
CA LYS A 132 -0.31 1.12 13.86
C LYS A 132 -1.12 2.41 13.65
N ILE A 133 -1.49 3.10 14.74
CA ILE A 133 -2.20 4.40 14.71
C ILE A 133 -1.48 5.40 13.80
N SER A 134 -0.14 5.38 13.80
CA SER A 134 0.69 6.22 12.93
C SER A 134 0.48 5.96 11.44
N ARG A 135 0.16 4.71 11.03
CA ARG A 135 -0.16 4.41 9.63
C ARG A 135 -1.47 5.08 9.21
N LEU A 136 -2.50 5.04 10.06
CA LEU A 136 -3.77 5.73 9.80
C LEU A 136 -3.62 7.25 9.77
N GLN A 137 -2.84 7.81 10.70
CA GLN A 137 -2.54 9.24 10.73
C GLN A 137 -1.77 9.69 9.49
N ASN A 138 -0.84 8.86 8.99
CA ASN A 138 -0.14 9.13 7.72
C ASN A 138 -1.04 8.98 6.49
N GLU A 139 -2.05 8.10 6.53
CA GLU A 139 -2.95 7.84 5.40
C GLU A 139 -4.04 8.90 5.26
N TYR A 140 -4.71 9.24 6.38
CA TYR A 140 -5.82 10.18 6.38
C TYR A 140 -5.38 11.62 6.62
N GLY A 141 -4.29 11.83 7.37
CA GLY A 141 -3.86 13.16 7.78
C GLY A 141 -4.70 13.76 8.89
N GLU A 142 -4.26 14.93 9.35
CA GLU A 142 -5.03 15.70 10.33
C GLU A 142 -6.34 16.18 9.71
N TYR A 143 -6.32 16.59 8.44
CA TYR A 143 -7.48 17.09 7.70
C TYR A 143 -8.64 16.09 7.66
N ASN A 144 -8.39 14.83 7.26
CA ASN A 144 -9.46 13.83 7.20
C ASN A 144 -9.77 13.19 8.56
N LEU A 145 -8.94 13.39 9.59
CA LEU A 145 -9.23 12.93 10.96
C LEU A 145 -9.84 14.01 11.86
N ASP A 146 -9.91 15.27 11.42
CA ASP A 146 -10.39 16.41 12.20
C ASP A 146 -11.91 16.39 12.43
N ILE A 147 -12.31 15.91 13.61
CA ILE A 147 -13.69 15.86 14.09
C ILE A 147 -14.18 17.17 14.73
N SER A 148 -13.46 18.30 14.53
CA SER A 148 -14.01 19.64 14.78
C SER A 148 -14.76 20.21 13.57
N SER A 149 -14.63 19.56 12.41
CA SER A 149 -15.28 19.95 11.17
C SER A 149 -16.80 19.68 11.21
N GLN A 150 -17.57 20.64 10.69
CA GLN A 150 -19.03 20.55 10.56
C GLN A 150 -19.49 19.71 9.36
N GLU A 151 -18.57 19.28 8.50
CA GLU A 151 -18.89 18.40 7.37
C GLU A 151 -18.67 16.94 7.79
N PHE A 152 -19.64 16.09 7.49
CA PHE A 152 -19.49 14.66 7.70
C PHE A 152 -18.67 14.03 6.58
N LEU A 153 -17.67 13.23 6.94
CA LEU A 153 -16.95 12.34 6.02
C LEU A 153 -16.95 10.94 6.62
N PHE A 154 -17.27 9.95 5.79
CA PHE A 154 -17.35 8.56 6.25
C PHE A 154 -15.97 8.05 6.68
N GLU A 155 -14.93 8.37 5.90
CA GLU A 155 -13.53 8.06 6.19
C GLU A 155 -13.07 8.65 7.52
N ARG A 156 -13.53 9.86 7.87
CA ARG A 156 -13.23 10.52 9.16
C ARG A 156 -13.79 9.73 10.33
N PHE A 157 -15.03 9.27 10.22
CA PHE A 157 -15.65 8.41 11.22
C PHE A 157 -14.89 7.08 11.36
N ILE A 158 -14.60 6.40 10.24
CA ILE A 158 -13.87 5.12 10.23
C ILE A 158 -12.47 5.27 10.85
N GLY A 159 -11.69 6.27 10.41
CA GLY A 159 -10.34 6.51 10.92
C GLY A 159 -10.31 6.76 12.42
N ASN A 160 -11.19 7.63 12.93
CA ASN A 160 -11.27 7.91 14.36
C ASN A 160 -11.76 6.71 15.19
N LEU A 161 -12.71 5.91 14.66
CA LEU A 161 -13.19 4.70 15.31
C LEU A 161 -12.07 3.66 15.45
N ILE A 162 -11.28 3.43 14.38
CA ILE A 162 -10.13 2.52 14.43
C ILE A 162 -9.09 3.04 15.43
N ILE A 163 -8.79 4.35 15.43
CA ILE A 163 -7.85 4.95 16.40
C ILE A 163 -8.31 4.71 17.84
N GLY A 164 -9.58 4.94 18.14
CA GLY A 164 -10.13 4.70 19.48
C GLY A 164 -10.02 3.23 19.90
N TYR A 165 -10.33 2.30 18.99
CA TYR A 165 -10.19 0.87 19.23
C TYR A 165 -8.73 0.43 19.42
N GLU A 166 -7.79 0.92 18.61
CA GLU A 166 -6.37 0.59 18.74
C GLU A 166 -5.75 1.21 20.00
N MET A 167 -6.19 2.40 20.44
CA MET A 167 -5.79 2.96 21.74
C MET A 167 -6.15 2.00 22.88
N PHE A 168 -7.33 1.38 22.83
CA PHE A 168 -7.75 0.41 23.83
C PHE A 168 -6.85 -0.84 23.79
N ARG A 169 -6.58 -1.39 22.59
CA ARG A 169 -5.71 -2.56 22.43
C ARG A 169 -4.28 -2.33 22.92
N LEU A 170 -3.80 -1.09 22.84
CA LEU A 170 -2.51 -0.66 23.39
C LEU A 170 -2.53 -0.44 24.91
N GLY A 171 -3.60 -0.83 25.61
CA GLY A 171 -3.77 -0.67 27.06
C GLY A 171 -4.10 0.76 27.50
N LYS A 172 -4.34 1.68 26.55
CA LYS A 172 -4.65 3.09 26.84
C LYS A 172 -6.16 3.31 26.95
N SER A 173 -6.83 2.54 27.82
CA SER A 173 -8.30 2.49 27.90
C SER A 173 -8.96 3.85 28.20
N ASN A 174 -8.35 4.68 29.05
CA ASN A 174 -8.86 6.04 29.33
C ASN A 174 -8.81 6.93 28.09
N LEU A 175 -7.73 6.86 27.31
CA LEU A 175 -7.60 7.60 26.06
C LEU A 175 -8.57 7.10 25.00
N ALA A 176 -8.79 5.79 24.94
CA ALA A 176 -9.81 5.20 24.08
C ALA A 176 -11.22 5.71 24.44
N LEU A 177 -11.60 5.71 25.72
CA LEU A 177 -12.90 6.25 26.18
C LEU A 177 -13.06 7.72 25.83
N ILE A 178 -12.03 8.55 26.05
CA ILE A 178 -12.03 9.97 25.65
C ILE A 178 -12.23 10.08 24.15
N LYS A 179 -11.50 9.30 23.35
CA LYS A 179 -11.56 9.36 21.89
C LYS A 179 -12.92 8.95 21.34
N ILE A 180 -13.48 7.84 21.84
CA ILE A 180 -14.83 7.40 21.47
C ILE A 180 -15.89 8.42 21.88
N SER A 181 -15.74 9.04 23.05
CA SER A 181 -16.64 10.10 23.51
C SER A 181 -16.53 11.37 22.67
N GLU A 182 -15.33 11.70 22.19
CA GLU A 182 -15.07 12.82 21.28
C GLU A 182 -15.82 12.62 19.94
N ILE A 183 -15.75 11.41 19.38
CA ILE A 183 -16.51 11.05 18.17
C ILE A 183 -18.01 11.19 18.43
N GLY A 184 -18.50 10.69 19.57
CA GLY A 184 -19.93 10.79 19.91
C GLY A 184 -20.41 12.22 20.06
N LYS A 185 -19.60 13.09 20.69
CA LYS A 185 -19.88 14.53 20.77
C LYS A 185 -19.95 15.16 19.38
N TRP A 186 -19.02 14.82 18.48
CA TRP A 186 -19.02 15.31 17.11
C TRP A 186 -20.29 14.90 16.35
N LEU A 187 -20.74 13.65 16.50
CA LEU A 187 -22.01 13.21 15.91
C LEU A 187 -23.22 13.96 16.51
N GLU A 188 -23.26 14.16 17.84
CA GLU A 188 -24.33 14.95 18.47
C GLU A 188 -24.37 16.39 17.94
N GLU A 189 -23.21 17.02 17.70
CA GLU A 189 -23.14 18.35 17.11
C GLU A 189 -23.59 18.38 15.63
N LEU A 190 -23.35 17.30 14.89
CA LEU A 190 -23.85 17.15 13.51
C LEU A 190 -25.36 16.90 13.49
N ASP A 191 -25.92 16.15 14.45
CA ASP A 191 -27.36 15.92 14.54
C ASP A 191 -28.15 17.23 14.69
N ASP A 192 -27.61 18.20 15.43
CA ASP A 192 -28.26 19.50 15.63
C ASP A 192 -28.13 20.46 14.43
N LYS A 193 -27.06 20.32 13.62
CA LYS A 193 -26.64 21.36 12.65
C LYS A 193 -26.56 20.89 11.20
N SER A 194 -26.42 19.60 10.96
CA SER A 194 -26.15 19.06 9.63
C SER A 194 -27.41 19.03 8.77
N THR A 195 -27.25 19.44 7.53
CA THR A 195 -28.26 19.24 6.47
C THR A 195 -27.84 18.13 5.49
N ASP A 196 -26.76 17.42 5.81
CA ASP A 196 -26.26 16.34 4.96
C ASP A 196 -27.21 15.13 5.00
N VAL A 197 -27.95 14.97 3.91
CA VAL A 197 -28.90 13.87 3.70
C VAL A 197 -28.23 12.51 3.83
N PHE A 198 -26.97 12.37 3.40
CA PHE A 198 -26.26 11.10 3.51
C PHE A 198 -26.01 10.75 4.97
N TYR A 199 -25.39 11.67 5.73
CA TYR A 199 -25.16 11.50 7.17
C TYR A 199 -26.44 11.14 7.93
N LEU A 200 -27.49 11.96 7.77
CA LEU A 200 -28.77 11.77 8.46
C LEU A 200 -29.39 10.40 8.15
N SER A 201 -29.21 9.91 6.92
CA SER A 201 -29.73 8.60 6.51
C SER A 201 -29.00 7.40 7.13
N ILE A 202 -27.78 7.58 7.64
CA ILE A 202 -26.95 6.50 8.19
C ILE A 202 -26.68 6.64 9.70
N ASN A 203 -27.08 7.75 10.33
CA ASN A 203 -26.70 8.10 11.70
C ASN A 203 -27.04 7.00 12.73
N SER A 204 -28.22 6.40 12.67
CA SER A 204 -28.61 5.33 13.60
C SER A 204 -27.66 4.11 13.55
N GLY A 205 -27.14 3.76 12.38
CA GLY A 205 -26.12 2.71 12.23
C GLY A 205 -24.74 3.13 12.75
N LEU A 206 -24.34 4.40 12.55
CA LEU A 206 -23.10 4.96 13.12
C LEU A 206 -23.13 4.92 14.65
N LEU A 207 -24.25 5.37 15.25
CA LEU A 207 -24.48 5.39 16.69
C LEU A 207 -24.51 3.99 17.29
N HIS A 208 -25.08 3.00 16.59
CA HIS A 208 -25.03 1.61 17.05
C HIS A 208 -23.57 1.14 17.22
N VAL A 209 -22.74 1.28 16.18
CA VAL A 209 -21.35 0.83 16.23
C VAL A 209 -20.56 1.61 17.30
N LEU A 210 -20.76 2.92 17.40
CA LEU A 210 -20.08 3.77 18.38
C LEU A 210 -20.45 3.39 19.82
N LYS A 211 -21.76 3.29 20.13
CA LYS A 211 -22.24 2.90 21.46
C LYS A 211 -21.78 1.48 21.80
N ALA A 212 -21.86 0.54 20.86
CA ALA A 212 -21.36 -0.81 21.07
C ALA A 212 -19.86 -0.84 21.38
N THR A 213 -19.07 -0.04 20.68
CA THR A 213 -17.63 0.12 20.96
C THR A 213 -17.39 0.69 22.36
N PHE A 214 -18.17 1.71 22.75
CA PHE A 214 -18.08 2.35 24.07
C PHE A 214 -18.43 1.37 25.21
N ILE A 215 -19.53 0.61 25.07
CA ILE A 215 -19.97 -0.41 26.03
C ILE A 215 -18.89 -1.47 26.23
N HIS A 216 -18.28 -1.97 25.14
CA HIS A 216 -17.20 -2.96 25.22
C HIS A 216 -15.98 -2.43 25.99
N ILE A 217 -15.59 -1.16 25.77
CA ILE A 217 -14.47 -0.56 26.50
C ILE A 217 -14.81 -0.45 28.00
N LEU A 218 -16.00 0.06 28.36
CA LEU A 218 -16.44 0.19 29.76
C LEU A 218 -16.49 -1.17 30.47
N PHE A 219 -17.04 -2.18 29.79
CA PHE A 219 -17.12 -3.53 30.33
C PHE A 219 -15.73 -4.11 30.59
N ALA A 220 -14.80 -3.93 29.65
CA ALA A 220 -13.43 -4.42 29.80
C ALA A 220 -12.59 -3.65 30.84
N THR A 221 -13.01 -2.44 31.26
CA THR A 221 -12.35 -1.65 32.31
C THR A 221 -12.95 -1.86 33.70
N ASN A 222 -13.73 -2.94 33.92
CA ASN A 222 -14.45 -3.26 35.16
C ASN A 222 -15.50 -2.21 35.60
N SER A 223 -15.98 -1.37 34.67
CA SER A 223 -17.10 -0.45 34.93
C SER A 223 -18.45 -1.14 34.63
N ILE A 224 -18.72 -2.27 35.29
CA ILE A 224 -19.88 -3.13 34.99
C ILE A 224 -21.20 -2.38 35.16
N GLU A 225 -21.37 -1.64 36.25
CA GLU A 225 -22.59 -0.87 36.53
C GLU A 225 -22.83 0.25 35.50
N GLU A 226 -21.77 0.92 35.06
CA GLU A 226 -21.89 1.90 33.97
C GLU A 226 -22.28 1.19 32.67
N SER A 227 -21.64 0.06 32.33
CA SER A 227 -21.96 -0.70 31.12
C SER A 227 -23.42 -1.18 31.07
N LYS A 228 -24.02 -1.55 32.21
CA LYS A 228 -25.44 -1.94 32.33
C LYS A 228 -26.36 -0.78 31.97
N LEU A 229 -26.05 0.45 32.35
CA LEU A 229 -26.86 1.61 31.97
C LEU A 229 -26.86 1.81 30.45
N PHE A 230 -25.68 1.74 29.82
CA PHE A 230 -25.55 1.96 28.38
C PHE A 230 -26.12 0.82 27.53
N ILE A 231 -26.15 -0.41 28.03
CA ILE A 231 -26.69 -1.55 27.27
C ILE A 231 -28.22 -1.49 27.09
N HIS A 232 -28.92 -0.82 28.00
CA HIS A 232 -30.36 -0.59 27.85
C HIS A 232 -30.67 0.51 26.83
N ASP A 233 -29.72 1.41 26.56
CA ASP A 233 -29.84 2.54 25.63
C ASP A 233 -29.45 2.21 24.18
N ILE A 234 -28.93 1.01 23.91
CA ILE A 234 -28.55 0.58 22.57
C ILE A 234 -29.63 -0.30 21.93
N VAL A 235 -30.04 0.04 20.71
CA VAL A 235 -30.95 -0.79 19.93
C VAL A 235 -30.21 -2.05 19.46
N PRO A 236 -30.72 -3.26 19.73
CA PRO A 236 -30.12 -4.50 19.27
C PRO A 236 -29.97 -4.54 17.75
N PHE A 237 -28.89 -5.13 17.25
CA PHE A 237 -28.60 -5.16 15.81
C PHE A 237 -29.74 -5.79 14.98
N ALA A 238 -30.37 -6.86 15.49
CA ALA A 238 -31.48 -7.54 14.83
C ALA A 238 -32.73 -6.65 14.69
N SER A 239 -32.89 -5.66 15.57
CA SER A 239 -34.03 -4.74 15.60
C SER A 239 -33.80 -3.45 14.82
N LEU A 240 -32.59 -3.24 14.28
CA LEU A 240 -32.28 -2.09 13.44
C LEU A 240 -33.00 -2.20 12.07
N ASP A 241 -33.45 -1.06 11.56
CA ASP A 241 -34.02 -0.99 10.21
C ASP A 241 -32.97 -1.39 9.14
N PRO A 242 -33.40 -1.77 7.93
CA PRO A 242 -32.49 -2.21 6.87
C PRO A 242 -31.38 -1.19 6.52
N LYS A 243 -31.65 0.12 6.56
CA LYS A 243 -30.64 1.14 6.25
C LYS A 243 -29.58 1.19 7.34
N SER A 244 -30.00 1.17 8.60
CA SER A 244 -29.08 1.11 9.75
C SER A 244 -28.23 -0.16 9.74
N ARG A 245 -28.81 -1.32 9.41
CA ARG A 245 -28.04 -2.57 9.26
C ARG A 245 -27.06 -2.51 8.09
N ALA A 246 -27.45 -1.92 6.96
CA ALA A 246 -26.56 -1.67 5.83
C ALA A 246 -25.34 -0.83 6.26
N THR A 247 -25.57 0.23 7.03
CA THR A 247 -24.49 1.07 7.59
C THR A 247 -23.52 0.25 8.44
N VAL A 248 -24.01 -0.57 9.37
CA VAL A 248 -23.15 -1.43 10.22
C VAL A 248 -22.29 -2.37 9.36
N HIS A 249 -22.88 -3.00 8.35
CA HIS A 249 -22.16 -3.86 7.41
C HIS A 249 -21.12 -3.10 6.58
N ALA A 250 -21.43 -1.87 6.16
CA ALA A 250 -20.51 -1.03 5.41
C ALA A 250 -19.32 -0.56 6.27
N ILE A 251 -19.55 -0.16 7.52
CA ILE A 251 -18.49 0.18 8.47
C ILE A 251 -17.59 -1.04 8.71
N ARG A 252 -18.19 -2.22 8.93
CA ARG A 252 -17.44 -3.47 9.08
C ARG A 252 -16.57 -3.77 7.87
N ALA A 253 -17.11 -3.61 6.66
CA ALA A 253 -16.35 -3.79 5.44
C ALA A 253 -15.19 -2.80 5.34
N ALA A 254 -15.45 -1.50 5.57
CA ALA A 254 -14.43 -0.46 5.53
C ALA A 254 -13.29 -0.75 6.53
N ILE A 255 -13.62 -1.13 7.77
CA ILE A 255 -12.61 -1.49 8.78
C ILE A 255 -11.82 -2.73 8.34
N LEU A 256 -12.48 -3.80 7.90
CA LEU A 256 -11.80 -5.01 7.44
C LEU A 256 -10.84 -4.75 6.26
N THR A 257 -11.13 -3.79 5.38
CA THR A 257 -10.20 -3.42 4.30
C THR A 257 -8.95 -2.67 4.77
N LYS A 258 -8.97 -2.10 5.98
CA LYS A 258 -7.84 -1.36 6.56
C LYS A 258 -6.93 -2.25 7.39
N TYR A 259 -7.49 -3.27 8.04
CA TYR A 259 -6.67 -4.25 8.74
C TYR A 259 -5.99 -5.16 7.75
N ASP A 260 -4.68 -5.33 7.92
CA ASP A 260 -3.94 -6.37 7.23
C ASP A 260 -4.45 -7.72 7.77
N GLY A 261 -4.81 -8.62 6.87
CA GLY A 261 -5.43 -9.90 7.21
C GLY A 261 -5.19 -10.94 6.13
N ASP A 262 -5.58 -12.17 6.41
CA ASP A 262 -5.54 -13.25 5.42
C ASP A 262 -6.62 -13.07 4.33
N ALA A 263 -6.64 -13.96 3.35
CA ALA A 263 -7.63 -13.94 2.26
C ALA A 263 -9.09 -13.96 2.77
N SER A 264 -9.35 -14.59 3.94
CA SER A 264 -10.69 -14.68 4.51
C SER A 264 -11.19 -13.31 5.00
N HIS A 265 -10.31 -12.43 5.48
CA HIS A 265 -10.67 -11.09 5.92
C HIS A 265 -11.18 -10.23 4.75
N TYR A 266 -10.46 -10.22 3.63
CA TYR A 266 -10.87 -9.46 2.45
C TYR A 266 -12.14 -10.04 1.80
N LYS A 267 -12.29 -11.38 1.81
CA LYS A 267 -13.54 -12.02 1.38
C LYS A 267 -14.71 -11.59 2.25
N LYS A 268 -14.54 -11.58 3.58
CA LYS A 268 -15.55 -11.13 4.54
C LYS A 268 -15.88 -9.64 4.39
N ALA A 269 -14.88 -8.81 4.06
CA ALA A 269 -15.10 -7.40 3.73
C ALA A 269 -16.01 -7.25 2.51
N CYS A 270 -15.76 -8.01 1.45
CA CYS A 270 -16.59 -8.03 0.24
C CYS A 270 -18.02 -8.52 0.54
N GLU A 271 -18.17 -9.58 1.32
CA GLU A 271 -19.49 -10.09 1.74
C GLU A 271 -20.28 -9.07 2.56
N CYS A 272 -19.62 -8.36 3.48
CA CYS A 272 -20.26 -7.31 4.27
C CYS A 272 -20.66 -6.11 3.39
N ALA A 273 -19.78 -5.65 2.50
CA ALA A 273 -20.09 -4.54 1.60
C ALA A 273 -21.23 -4.89 0.63
N LYS A 274 -21.26 -6.13 0.12
CA LYS A 274 -22.36 -6.61 -0.70
C LYS A 274 -23.68 -6.64 0.08
N LYS A 275 -23.69 -7.17 1.31
CA LYS A 275 -24.88 -7.13 2.19
C LYS A 275 -25.38 -5.70 2.43
N ALA A 276 -24.49 -4.72 2.55
CA ALA A 276 -24.90 -3.32 2.66
C ALA A 276 -25.62 -2.83 1.41
N CYS A 277 -25.12 -3.19 0.21
CA CYS A 277 -25.78 -2.88 -1.06
C CYS A 277 -27.16 -3.57 -1.15
N ASP A 278 -27.25 -4.83 -0.76
CA ASP A 278 -28.50 -5.61 -0.82
C ASP A 278 -29.58 -5.06 0.14
N LEU A 279 -29.17 -4.64 1.35
CA LEU A 279 -30.08 -4.08 2.36
C LEU A 279 -30.55 -2.66 2.05
N ASN A 280 -29.72 -1.86 1.38
CA ASN A 280 -30.06 -0.49 0.99
C ASN A 280 -29.45 -0.14 -0.38
N PRO A 281 -30.10 -0.57 -1.48
CA PRO A 281 -29.57 -0.41 -2.84
C PRO A 281 -29.66 1.04 -3.35
N SER A 282 -30.33 1.94 -2.63
CA SER A 282 -30.45 3.36 -3.02
C SER A 282 -29.24 4.21 -2.61
N THR A 283 -28.41 3.72 -1.68
CA THR A 283 -27.26 4.48 -1.17
C THR A 283 -26.01 4.20 -2.00
N SER A 284 -25.58 5.20 -2.78
CA SER A 284 -24.41 5.11 -3.66
C SER A 284 -23.11 4.73 -2.94
N HIS A 285 -22.93 5.18 -1.69
CA HIS A 285 -21.72 4.92 -0.91
C HIS A 285 -21.48 3.43 -0.62
N TRP A 286 -22.52 2.60 -0.56
CA TRP A 286 -22.36 1.16 -0.33
C TRP A 286 -21.69 0.46 -1.51
N PHE A 287 -22.07 0.85 -2.73
CA PHE A 287 -21.44 0.34 -3.95
C PHE A 287 -20.00 0.83 -4.09
N TYR A 288 -19.71 2.06 -3.64
CA TYR A 288 -18.33 2.55 -3.56
C TYR A 288 -17.47 1.71 -2.59
N ILE A 289 -17.96 1.47 -1.37
CA ILE A 289 -17.26 0.60 -0.40
C ILE A 289 -17.11 -0.82 -0.93
N TYR A 290 -18.10 -1.33 -1.65
CA TYR A 290 -18.00 -2.65 -2.28
C TYR A 290 -16.91 -2.70 -3.36
N SER A 291 -16.81 -1.68 -4.21
CA SER A 291 -15.72 -1.55 -5.18
C SER A 291 -14.34 -1.48 -4.48
N LEU A 292 -14.24 -0.75 -3.37
CA LEU A 292 -13.01 -0.71 -2.57
C LEU A 292 -12.63 -2.09 -1.99
N ALA A 293 -13.60 -2.79 -1.41
CA ALA A 293 -13.38 -4.12 -0.82
C ALA A 293 -12.93 -5.14 -1.88
N LEU A 294 -13.58 -5.15 -3.04
CA LEU A 294 -13.19 -6.02 -4.17
C LEU A 294 -11.78 -5.71 -4.66
N THR A 295 -11.41 -4.42 -4.75
CA THR A 295 -10.04 -4.04 -5.11
C THR A 295 -9.02 -4.48 -4.06
N ALA A 296 -9.32 -4.33 -2.76
CA ALA A 296 -8.44 -4.79 -1.70
C ALA A 296 -8.22 -6.31 -1.80
N GLN A 297 -9.29 -7.08 -1.99
CA GLN A 297 -9.23 -8.52 -2.21
C GLN A 297 -8.38 -8.89 -3.44
N ARG A 298 -8.61 -8.22 -4.57
CA ARG A 298 -7.85 -8.47 -5.81
C ARG A 298 -6.35 -8.20 -5.62
N ILE A 299 -5.99 -7.05 -5.06
CA ILE A 299 -4.59 -6.66 -4.86
C ILE A 299 -3.89 -7.66 -3.94
N PHE A 300 -4.58 -8.10 -2.88
CA PHE A 300 -4.08 -9.13 -1.97
C PHE A 300 -3.85 -10.47 -2.69
N SER A 301 -4.84 -10.97 -3.45
CA SER A 301 -4.77 -12.31 -4.05
C SER A 301 -3.90 -12.42 -5.31
N GLN A 302 -3.84 -11.38 -6.15
CA GLN A 302 -3.30 -11.47 -7.52
C GLN A 302 -2.22 -10.43 -7.81
N SER A 303 -1.74 -9.71 -6.79
CA SER A 303 -0.88 -8.52 -6.88
C SER A 303 -1.56 -7.30 -7.49
N PHE A 304 -0.94 -6.14 -7.28
CA PHE A 304 -1.35 -4.84 -7.83
C PHE A 304 -1.31 -4.77 -9.37
N LYS A 305 -0.69 -5.75 -10.05
CA LYS A 305 -0.63 -5.78 -11.53
C LYS A 305 -1.87 -6.39 -12.16
N SER A 306 -2.74 -7.04 -11.38
CA SER A 306 -3.95 -7.71 -11.88
C SER A 306 -4.92 -6.75 -12.57
N SER A 307 -5.78 -7.29 -13.44
CA SER A 307 -6.88 -6.53 -14.04
C SER A 307 -8.04 -6.39 -13.05
N PRO A 308 -8.66 -5.20 -12.92
CA PRO A 308 -9.93 -5.07 -12.23
C PRO A 308 -10.97 -6.06 -12.74
N SER A 309 -11.69 -6.68 -11.82
CA SER A 309 -12.81 -7.55 -12.14
C SER A 309 -14.02 -6.74 -12.63
N GLU A 310 -14.88 -7.40 -13.41
CA GLU A 310 -16.14 -6.83 -13.88
C GLU A 310 -17.03 -6.36 -12.70
N ASN A 311 -16.98 -7.08 -11.57
CA ASN A 311 -17.70 -6.70 -10.35
C ASN A 311 -17.18 -5.38 -9.75
N GLU A 312 -15.86 -5.12 -9.78
CA GLU A 312 -15.29 -3.85 -9.30
C GLU A 312 -15.77 -2.67 -10.14
N ILE A 313 -15.80 -2.87 -11.46
CA ILE A 313 -16.20 -1.87 -12.46
C ILE A 313 -17.70 -1.59 -12.34
N ASN A 314 -18.53 -2.63 -12.25
CA ASN A 314 -19.97 -2.49 -12.12
C ASN A 314 -20.37 -1.85 -10.79
N ALA A 315 -19.71 -2.20 -9.69
CA ALA A 315 -19.95 -1.57 -8.40
C ALA A 315 -19.63 -0.07 -8.43
N ILE A 316 -18.48 0.35 -8.99
CA ILE A 316 -18.17 1.79 -9.05
C ILE A 316 -19.10 2.54 -10.01
N GLN A 317 -19.49 1.91 -11.13
CA GLN A 317 -20.39 2.52 -12.09
C GLN A 317 -21.79 2.74 -11.50
N GLN A 318 -22.30 1.76 -10.74
CA GLN A 318 -23.55 1.89 -10.01
C GLN A 318 -23.50 2.98 -8.92
N ALA A 319 -22.36 3.11 -8.21
CA ALA A 319 -22.17 4.21 -7.26
C ALA A 319 -22.25 5.59 -7.94
N ILE A 320 -21.64 5.73 -9.12
CA ILE A 320 -21.63 6.96 -9.91
C ILE A 320 -23.04 7.30 -10.40
N GLU A 321 -23.76 6.33 -10.95
CA GLU A 321 -25.14 6.50 -11.44
C GLU A 321 -26.08 6.95 -10.33
N LEU A 322 -26.04 6.28 -9.16
CA LEU A 322 -26.85 6.65 -8.00
C LEU A 322 -26.51 8.03 -7.43
N SER A 323 -25.26 8.49 -7.61
CA SER A 323 -24.83 9.84 -7.20
C SER A 323 -25.09 10.93 -8.26
N GLY A 324 -25.66 10.56 -9.42
CA GLY A 324 -25.86 11.47 -10.55
C GLY A 324 -24.55 12.01 -11.16
N GLY A 325 -23.44 11.27 -11.03
CA GLY A 325 -22.13 11.65 -11.56
C GLY A 325 -21.44 12.81 -10.84
N LYS A 326 -21.90 13.17 -9.63
CA LYS A 326 -21.41 14.36 -8.90
C LYS A 326 -20.38 14.04 -7.82
N ASN A 327 -20.19 12.77 -7.46
CA ASN A 327 -19.28 12.40 -6.39
C ASN A 327 -17.84 12.24 -6.89
N ILE A 328 -16.96 13.14 -6.44
CA ILE A 328 -15.55 13.23 -6.85
C ILE A 328 -14.75 11.99 -6.46
N VAL A 329 -15.04 11.43 -5.29
CA VAL A 329 -14.34 10.24 -4.77
C VAL A 329 -14.64 9.03 -5.66
N PHE A 330 -15.88 8.92 -6.16
CA PHE A 330 -16.28 7.82 -7.03
C PHE A 330 -15.64 7.94 -8.43
N GLU A 331 -15.62 9.15 -9.00
CA GLU A 331 -14.93 9.42 -10.26
C GLU A 331 -13.42 9.17 -10.15
N TYR A 332 -12.82 9.54 -9.02
CA TYR A 332 -11.42 9.23 -8.74
C TYR A 332 -11.18 7.72 -8.69
N LYS A 333 -12.02 6.95 -8.00
CA LYS A 333 -11.92 5.49 -7.97
C LYS A 333 -12.08 4.85 -9.35
N LYS A 334 -13.01 5.35 -10.18
CA LYS A 334 -13.17 4.91 -11.58
C LYS A 334 -11.91 5.17 -12.40
N MET A 335 -11.27 6.32 -12.22
CA MET A 335 -9.99 6.64 -12.87
C MET A 335 -8.90 5.64 -12.46
N ILE A 336 -8.81 5.27 -11.17
CA ILE A 336 -7.84 4.27 -10.69
C ILE A 336 -8.09 2.90 -11.31
N LEU A 337 -9.33 2.41 -11.34
CA LEU A 337 -9.62 1.11 -11.98
C LEU A 337 -9.29 1.12 -13.47
N LYS A 338 -9.55 2.24 -14.16
CA LYS A 338 -9.15 2.39 -15.56
C LYS A 338 -7.62 2.34 -15.71
N ARG A 339 -6.88 3.01 -14.83
CA ARG A 339 -5.42 2.98 -14.79
C ARG A 339 -4.89 1.56 -14.60
N ASP A 340 -5.43 0.81 -13.65
CA ASP A 340 -5.04 -0.58 -13.38
C ASP A 340 -5.29 -1.48 -14.60
N SER A 341 -6.43 -1.30 -15.28
CA SER A 341 -6.74 -2.02 -16.51
C SER A 341 -5.74 -1.74 -17.63
N ILE A 342 -5.31 -0.47 -17.77
CA ILE A 342 -4.29 -0.05 -18.75
C ILE A 342 -2.94 -0.69 -18.44
N ILE A 343 -2.52 -0.68 -17.17
CA ILE A 343 -1.27 -1.30 -16.69
C ILE A 343 -1.29 -2.80 -17.01
N TRP A 344 -2.37 -3.49 -16.64
CA TRP A 344 -2.49 -4.92 -16.90
C TRP A 344 -2.45 -5.25 -18.39
N ASN A 345 -3.22 -4.53 -19.21
CA ASN A 345 -3.26 -4.75 -20.66
C ASN A 345 -1.89 -4.52 -21.30
N PHE A 346 -1.11 -3.57 -20.80
CA PHE A 346 0.25 -3.34 -21.26
C PHE A 346 1.19 -4.51 -20.92
N HIS A 347 1.13 -5.04 -19.70
CA HIS A 347 2.00 -6.14 -19.27
C HIS A 347 1.59 -7.52 -19.79
N SER A 348 0.29 -7.76 -19.96
CA SER A 348 -0.25 -9.05 -20.42
C SER A 348 -0.16 -9.25 -21.93
N ASN A 349 -0.03 -8.17 -22.71
CA ASN A 349 0.05 -8.27 -24.16
C ASN A 349 1.44 -8.72 -24.63
N LYS A 350 1.49 -9.88 -25.31
CA LYS A 350 2.72 -10.46 -25.85
C LYS A 350 3.27 -9.67 -27.05
N ASN A 351 2.42 -8.95 -27.79
CA ASN A 351 2.78 -8.21 -29.00
C ASN A 351 2.97 -6.72 -28.70
N LYS A 352 3.90 -6.40 -27.78
CA LYS A 352 4.18 -5.02 -27.35
C LYS A 352 4.53 -4.06 -28.50
N ASN A 353 5.10 -4.58 -29.59
CA ASN A 353 5.57 -3.80 -30.73
C ASN A 353 4.48 -3.52 -31.79
N ASP A 354 3.24 -4.00 -31.58
CA ASP A 354 2.14 -3.72 -32.49
C ASP A 354 1.74 -2.24 -32.41
N LYS A 355 1.77 -1.56 -33.57
CA LYS A 355 1.43 -0.15 -33.70
C LYS A 355 0.00 0.15 -33.22
N SER A 356 -0.94 -0.77 -33.45
CA SER A 356 -2.34 -0.62 -33.04
C SER A 356 -2.48 -0.66 -31.50
N VAL A 357 -1.71 -1.54 -30.85
CA VAL A 357 -1.65 -1.68 -29.39
C VAL A 357 -1.05 -0.44 -28.74
N ILE A 358 0.06 0.07 -29.29
CA ILE A 358 0.71 1.30 -28.82
C ILE A 358 -0.23 2.51 -28.98
N GLN A 359 -0.95 2.60 -30.10
CA GLN A 359 -1.91 3.68 -30.34
C GLN A 359 -3.10 3.61 -29.38
N LYS A 360 -3.66 2.42 -29.14
CA LYS A 360 -4.71 2.21 -28.13
C LYS A 360 -4.22 2.63 -26.73
N TYR A 361 -3.02 2.19 -26.35
CA TYR A 361 -2.41 2.53 -25.07
C TYR A 361 -2.23 4.05 -24.90
N LEU A 362 -1.78 4.76 -25.94
CA LEU A 362 -1.69 6.22 -25.94
C LEU A 362 -3.08 6.88 -25.72
N LEU A 363 -4.10 6.42 -26.45
CA LEU A 363 -5.47 6.94 -26.32
C LEU A 363 -6.03 6.70 -24.92
N ASP A 364 -5.81 5.51 -24.37
CA ASP A 364 -6.25 5.16 -23.02
C ASP A 364 -5.58 6.04 -21.96
N ASN A 365 -4.26 6.30 -22.06
CA ASN A 365 -3.57 7.20 -21.15
C ASN A 365 -3.99 8.68 -21.32
N LYS A 366 -4.27 9.15 -22.55
CA LYS A 366 -4.87 10.48 -22.76
C LYS A 366 -6.23 10.61 -22.07
N SER A 367 -7.01 9.52 -22.04
CA SER A 367 -8.28 9.51 -21.34
C SER A 367 -8.12 9.65 -19.82
N ILE A 368 -7.06 9.08 -19.22
CA ILE A 368 -6.73 9.28 -17.80
C ILE A 368 -6.45 10.76 -17.50
N VAL A 369 -5.69 11.46 -18.36
CA VAL A 369 -5.45 12.90 -18.22
C VAL A 369 -6.76 13.69 -18.24
N LYS A 370 -7.70 13.34 -19.14
CA LYS A 370 -9.03 13.97 -19.20
C LYS A 370 -9.84 13.72 -17.92
N MET A 371 -9.80 12.49 -17.38
CA MET A 371 -10.47 12.17 -16.12
C MET A 371 -9.88 12.96 -14.96
N ILE A 372 -8.55 13.06 -14.86
CA ILE A 372 -7.87 13.88 -13.85
C ILE A 372 -8.31 15.35 -13.94
N LYS A 373 -8.30 15.95 -15.14
CA LYS A 373 -8.76 17.33 -15.33
C LYS A 373 -10.21 17.53 -14.89
N THR A 374 -11.08 16.54 -15.18
CA THR A 374 -12.48 16.55 -14.77
C THR A 374 -12.61 16.49 -13.24
N ILE A 375 -11.92 15.56 -12.59
CA ILE A 375 -11.89 15.42 -11.13
C ILE A 375 -11.44 16.74 -10.47
N ILE A 376 -10.37 17.36 -10.97
CA ILE A 376 -9.89 18.63 -10.42
C ILE A 376 -10.87 19.78 -10.66
N TYR A 377 -11.55 19.80 -11.82
CA TYR A 377 -12.58 20.78 -12.15
C TYR A 377 -13.80 20.69 -11.24
N MET A 378 -14.19 19.48 -10.80
CA MET A 378 -15.28 19.27 -9.85
C MET A 378 -14.98 19.88 -8.46
N GLY A 379 -13.74 20.23 -8.15
CA GLY A 379 -13.36 20.89 -6.91
C GLY A 379 -13.25 19.95 -5.71
N PRO A 380 -12.26 19.03 -5.69
CA PRO A 380 -12.03 18.13 -4.56
C PRO A 380 -11.77 18.93 -3.29
N LYS A 381 -12.43 18.54 -2.19
CA LYS A 381 -12.20 19.10 -0.85
C LYS A 381 -11.01 18.45 -0.14
N ASP A 382 -10.75 17.17 -0.40
CA ASP A 382 -9.62 16.45 0.17
C ASP A 382 -8.31 16.73 -0.61
N PRO A 383 -7.28 17.29 0.04
CA PRO A 383 -5.98 17.53 -0.59
C PRO A 383 -5.30 16.24 -1.08
N HIS A 384 -5.55 15.09 -0.45
CA HIS A 384 -4.93 13.82 -0.87
C HIS A 384 -5.40 13.37 -2.26
N ILE A 385 -6.66 13.61 -2.61
CA ILE A 385 -7.16 13.35 -3.98
C ILE A 385 -6.41 14.19 -5.00
N VAL A 386 -6.14 15.47 -4.68
CA VAL A 386 -5.38 16.37 -5.56
C VAL A 386 -3.94 15.90 -5.72
N ILE A 387 -3.29 15.51 -4.62
CA ILE A 387 -1.92 14.97 -4.64
C ILE A 387 -1.87 13.67 -5.45
N ASN A 388 -2.84 12.77 -5.28
CA ASN A 388 -2.86 11.51 -6.01
C ASN A 388 -3.16 11.69 -7.50
N CYS A 389 -3.98 12.68 -7.86
CA CYS A 389 -4.15 13.12 -9.24
C CYS A 389 -2.84 13.66 -9.83
N ALA A 390 -2.12 14.51 -9.08
CA ALA A 390 -0.81 15.02 -9.49
C ALA A 390 0.20 13.88 -9.66
N ARG A 391 0.28 12.97 -8.69
CA ARG A 391 1.13 11.78 -8.71
C ARG A 391 0.86 10.95 -9.96
N THR A 392 -0.40 10.62 -10.22
CA THR A 392 -0.79 9.84 -11.39
C THR A 392 -0.37 10.57 -12.67
N LEU A 393 -0.65 11.88 -12.77
CA LEU A 393 -0.29 12.67 -13.94
C LEU A 393 1.22 12.66 -14.23
N ILE A 394 2.06 12.76 -13.19
CA ILE A 394 3.53 12.75 -13.35
C ILE A 394 4.13 11.35 -13.55
N THR A 395 3.40 10.28 -13.24
CA THR A 395 3.86 8.90 -13.48
C THR A 395 3.33 8.32 -14.79
N LEU A 396 2.45 9.04 -15.51
CA LEU A 396 2.04 8.64 -16.86
C LEU A 396 3.24 8.59 -17.83
N PRO A 397 3.09 7.87 -18.96
CA PRO A 397 4.08 7.86 -20.03
C PRO A 397 4.45 9.26 -20.51
N PHE A 398 5.71 9.46 -20.92
CA PHE A 398 6.23 10.75 -21.38
C PHE A 398 5.34 11.44 -22.43
N MET A 399 4.71 10.68 -23.33
CA MET A 399 3.88 11.24 -24.41
C MET A 399 2.57 11.91 -23.95
N VAL A 400 2.13 11.65 -22.71
CA VAL A 400 0.85 12.16 -22.19
C VAL A 400 0.98 12.80 -20.80
N ARG A 401 2.12 12.59 -20.13
CA ARG A 401 2.42 13.17 -18.83
C ARG A 401 2.58 14.68 -18.95
N ASP A 402 2.07 15.38 -17.95
CA ASP A 402 2.19 16.82 -17.81
C ASP A 402 2.80 17.16 -16.44
N LEU A 403 4.10 17.41 -16.44
CA LEU A 403 4.88 17.69 -15.24
C LEU A 403 4.50 19.05 -14.64
N ASN A 404 4.27 20.06 -15.48
CA ASN A 404 3.93 21.42 -15.06
C ASN A 404 2.54 21.46 -14.40
N LEU A 405 1.57 20.76 -15.00
CA LEU A 405 0.23 20.61 -14.41
C LEU A 405 0.27 19.78 -13.12
N GLY A 406 1.13 18.75 -13.05
CA GLY A 406 1.40 18.02 -11.82
C GLY A 406 1.90 18.93 -10.70
N LYS A 407 2.90 19.77 -10.97
CA LYS A 407 3.41 20.80 -10.05
C LYS A 407 2.29 21.73 -9.59
N LYS A 408 1.48 22.26 -10.53
CA LYS A 408 0.33 23.13 -10.21
C LYS A 408 -0.65 22.47 -9.23
N TYR A 409 -0.93 21.18 -9.40
CA TYR A 409 -1.82 20.45 -8.50
C TYR A 409 -1.20 20.21 -7.13
N LEU A 410 0.11 19.93 -7.05
CA LEU A 410 0.81 19.86 -5.74
C LEU A 410 0.77 21.19 -4.99
N THR A 411 1.01 22.31 -5.68
CA THR A 411 0.86 23.65 -5.08
C THR A 411 -0.57 23.91 -4.62
N LYS A 412 -1.58 23.50 -5.41
CA LYS A 412 -2.99 23.59 -4.99
C LYS A 412 -3.25 22.80 -3.70
N ALA A 413 -2.76 21.56 -3.61
CA ALA A 413 -2.94 20.72 -2.42
C ALA A 413 -2.24 21.31 -1.18
N LEU A 414 -1.04 21.86 -1.34
CA LEU A 414 -0.32 22.56 -0.27
C LEU A 414 -1.15 23.73 0.28
N ASN A 415 -1.74 24.54 -0.60
CA ASN A 415 -2.56 25.67 -0.19
C ASN A 415 -3.86 25.25 0.52
N MET A 416 -4.37 24.04 0.26
CA MET A 416 -5.58 23.52 0.92
C MET A 416 -5.32 23.12 2.38
N ALA A 417 -4.14 22.56 2.67
CA ALA A 417 -3.77 22.10 4.01
C ALA A 417 -2.26 22.30 4.28
N PRO A 418 -1.81 23.56 4.46
CA PRO A 418 -0.39 23.91 4.47
C PRO A 418 0.40 23.39 5.68
N ASN A 419 -0.31 23.03 6.75
CA ASN A 419 0.28 22.59 8.01
C ASN A 419 0.00 21.11 8.31
N ASP A 420 -0.66 20.38 7.40
CA ASP A 420 -0.94 18.97 7.59
C ASP A 420 0.30 18.14 7.25
N GLY A 421 0.88 17.49 8.25
CA GLY A 421 2.12 16.70 8.10
C GLY A 421 2.01 15.55 7.09
N SER A 422 0.83 14.95 6.94
CA SER A 422 0.61 13.88 5.95
C SER A 422 0.59 14.43 4.52
N VAL A 423 -0.04 15.60 4.32
CA VAL A 423 -0.09 16.33 3.04
C VAL A 423 1.31 16.74 2.63
N LEU A 424 2.07 17.34 3.56
CA LEU A 424 3.46 17.75 3.33
C LEU A 424 4.34 16.55 2.92
N LYS A 425 4.24 15.44 3.66
CA LYS A 425 4.99 14.21 3.37
C LYS A 425 4.58 13.59 2.03
N ALA A 426 3.29 13.58 1.71
CA ALA A 426 2.79 13.06 0.44
C ALA A 426 3.31 13.90 -0.73
N ILE A 427 3.30 15.23 -0.62
CA ILE A 427 3.91 16.13 -1.63
C ILE A 427 5.40 15.83 -1.77
N GLU A 428 6.15 15.70 -0.67
CA GLU A 428 7.58 15.39 -0.70
C GLU A 428 7.88 14.09 -1.45
N ILE A 429 7.08 13.03 -1.23
CA ILE A 429 7.20 11.75 -1.95
C ILE A 429 6.98 11.96 -3.45
N VAL A 430 5.95 12.72 -3.84
CA VAL A 430 5.66 12.99 -5.25
C VAL A 430 6.77 13.83 -5.89
N VAL A 431 7.34 14.80 -5.17
CA VAL A 431 8.49 15.60 -5.65
C VAL A 431 9.74 14.73 -5.83
N LYS A 432 10.00 13.76 -4.94
CA LYS A 432 11.09 12.78 -5.12
C LYS A 432 10.92 11.97 -6.41
N VAL A 433 9.70 11.51 -6.69
CA VAL A 433 9.36 10.81 -7.94
C VAL A 433 9.56 11.74 -9.14
N TYR A 434 9.07 12.98 -9.06
CA TYR A 434 9.27 14.00 -10.09
C TYR A 434 10.76 14.19 -10.42
N ASN A 435 11.60 14.37 -9.40
CA ASN A 435 13.04 14.60 -9.56
C ASN A 435 13.76 13.38 -10.15
N LYS A 436 13.34 12.16 -9.78
CA LYS A 436 13.88 10.93 -10.39
C LYS A 436 13.54 10.87 -11.88
N LEU A 437 12.33 11.25 -12.26
CA LEU A 437 11.87 11.25 -13.65
C LEU A 437 12.50 12.38 -14.46
N SER A 438 12.65 13.58 -13.90
CA SER A 438 13.26 14.74 -14.56
C SER A 438 14.75 14.54 -14.83
N LYS A 439 15.49 13.95 -13.87
CA LYS A 439 16.90 13.58 -14.04
C LYS A 439 17.09 12.52 -15.13
N LYS A 440 16.23 11.48 -15.17
CA LYS A 440 16.25 10.48 -16.25
C LYS A 440 15.94 11.07 -17.63
N ASN A 441 15.02 12.03 -17.72
CA ASN A 441 14.73 12.74 -18.97
C ASN A 441 15.93 13.61 -19.42
N LYS A 442 16.64 14.27 -18.48
CA LYS A 442 17.87 15.04 -18.77
C LYS A 442 19.05 14.16 -19.22
N VAL A 443 19.21 12.98 -18.63
CA VAL A 443 20.21 11.98 -19.09
C VAL A 443 19.85 11.49 -20.49
N SER A 444 18.58 11.21 -20.77
CA SER A 444 18.09 10.87 -22.12
C SER A 444 18.36 11.99 -23.15
N THR A 445 18.18 13.27 -22.79
CA THR A 445 18.40 14.40 -23.71
C THR A 445 19.88 14.75 -23.91
N ASN A 446 20.71 14.65 -22.87
CA ASN A 446 22.16 14.82 -22.98
C ASN A 446 22.84 13.61 -23.62
N GLU A 447 22.32 12.41 -23.40
CA GLU A 447 22.67 11.22 -24.19
C GLU A 447 22.14 11.33 -25.61
N MET A 448 21.02 12.00 -25.92
CA MET A 448 20.60 12.22 -27.32
C MET A 448 21.52 13.19 -28.05
N LYS A 449 22.03 14.23 -27.38
CA LYS A 449 23.08 15.11 -27.94
C LYS A 449 24.43 14.40 -28.06
N LYS A 450 24.77 13.47 -27.15
CA LYS A 450 25.95 12.60 -27.28
C LYS A 450 25.75 11.41 -28.23
N LYS A 451 24.53 10.90 -28.45
CA LYS A 451 24.20 9.75 -29.34
C LYS A 451 24.13 10.17 -30.80
N ALA A 452 24.03 11.47 -31.10
CA ALA A 452 24.29 12.00 -32.43
C ALA A 452 25.80 12.03 -32.76
N LEU A 453 26.68 11.99 -31.76
CA LEU A 453 28.15 12.01 -31.90
C LEU A 453 28.87 10.75 -31.41
N VAL A 454 28.16 9.81 -30.79
CA VAL A 454 28.64 8.50 -30.35
C VAL A 454 27.58 7.46 -30.68
N LYS A 455 27.43 7.17 -31.98
CA LYS A 455 27.00 5.85 -32.42
C LYS A 455 28.19 4.90 -32.21
N ASN A 456 28.38 4.45 -30.97
CA ASN A 456 29.10 3.22 -30.63
C ASN A 456 29.10 3.05 -29.11
N ASP A 457 27.98 2.60 -28.54
CA ASP A 457 28.00 1.85 -27.29
C ASP A 457 27.39 0.48 -27.52
N ASN A 458 28.10 -0.29 -28.35
CA ASN A 458 28.19 -1.72 -28.16
C ASN A 458 29.46 -1.95 -27.36
N SER A 459 29.39 -2.05 -26.03
CA SER A 459 30.55 -2.57 -25.31
C SER A 459 30.89 -3.93 -25.91
N PHE A 460 32.16 -4.14 -26.24
CA PHE A 460 32.65 -5.38 -26.87
C PHE A 460 32.19 -6.61 -26.07
N LEU A 461 32.16 -6.50 -24.73
CA LEU A 461 31.62 -7.50 -23.82
C LEU A 461 30.16 -7.89 -24.09
N ASN A 462 29.27 -6.92 -24.33
CA ASN A 462 27.85 -7.22 -24.57
C ASN A 462 27.61 -7.91 -25.92
N LYS A 463 28.48 -7.69 -26.91
CA LYS A 463 28.46 -8.45 -28.17
C LYS A 463 28.95 -9.89 -27.94
N GLU A 464 30.05 -10.06 -27.21
CA GLU A 464 30.61 -11.36 -26.86
C GLU A 464 29.60 -12.21 -26.07
N LEU A 465 29.01 -11.66 -25.00
CA LEU A 465 28.00 -12.36 -24.18
C LEU A 465 26.76 -12.76 -25.00
N LYS A 466 26.28 -11.90 -25.91
CA LYS A 466 25.17 -12.25 -26.83
C LYS A 466 25.55 -13.39 -27.77
N SER A 467 26.77 -13.43 -28.28
CA SER A 467 27.25 -14.53 -29.13
C SER A 467 27.33 -15.85 -28.35
N ILE A 468 27.77 -15.81 -27.09
CA ILE A 468 27.85 -16.96 -26.20
C ILE A 468 26.45 -17.52 -25.88
N ILE A 469 25.46 -16.65 -25.69
CA ILE A 469 24.06 -17.07 -25.48
C ILE A 469 23.47 -17.78 -26.71
N ILE A 470 23.87 -17.39 -27.92
CA ILE A 470 23.44 -18.08 -29.15
C ILE A 470 24.04 -19.50 -29.18
N LYS A 471 25.31 -19.67 -28.80
CA LYS A 471 25.95 -20.98 -28.67
C LYS A 471 25.26 -21.87 -27.61
N HIS A 472 24.80 -21.28 -26.51
CA HIS A 472 24.03 -22.01 -25.49
C HIS A 472 22.73 -22.60 -26.03
N LYS A 473 21.99 -21.79 -26.80
CA LYS A 473 20.73 -22.22 -27.43
C LYS A 473 20.94 -23.35 -28.44
N ASN A 474 22.16 -23.50 -28.95
CA ASN A 474 22.58 -24.59 -29.82
C ASN A 474 23.10 -25.82 -29.06
N GLY A 475 23.06 -25.82 -27.72
CA GLY A 475 23.42 -26.96 -26.87
C GLY A 475 24.89 -27.03 -26.46
N GLU A 476 25.68 -25.98 -26.70
CA GLU A 476 27.11 -25.95 -26.32
C GLU A 476 27.34 -25.62 -24.84
N ASP A 477 28.47 -26.11 -24.31
CA ASP A 477 28.96 -25.73 -22.97
C ASP A 477 29.55 -24.32 -22.99
N LEU A 478 29.03 -23.44 -22.13
CA LEU A 478 29.43 -22.04 -22.10
C LEU A 478 30.64 -21.76 -21.21
N LEU A 479 30.98 -22.68 -20.32
CA LEU A 479 32.02 -22.47 -19.32
C LEU A 479 33.39 -22.14 -19.93
N PRO A 480 33.84 -22.80 -21.02
CA PRO A 480 35.10 -22.45 -21.68
C PRO A 480 35.07 -21.06 -22.31
N TYR A 481 33.95 -20.68 -22.93
CA TYR A 481 33.81 -19.37 -23.59
C TYR A 481 33.73 -18.22 -22.61
N LEU A 482 33.05 -18.41 -21.47
CA LEU A 482 32.97 -17.40 -20.43
C LEU A 482 34.30 -17.27 -19.68
N THR A 483 35.01 -18.39 -19.45
CA THR A 483 36.34 -18.38 -18.82
C THR A 483 37.37 -17.67 -19.72
N ASP A 484 37.33 -17.87 -21.03
CA ASP A 484 38.20 -17.18 -22.01
C ASP A 484 37.99 -15.66 -22.05
N LEU A 485 36.83 -15.17 -21.59
CA LEU A 485 36.59 -13.73 -21.44
C LEU A 485 37.23 -13.16 -20.17
N LEU A 486 37.50 -13.96 -19.13
CA LEU A 486 38.06 -13.45 -17.87
C LEU A 486 39.44 -12.81 -18.02
N ASP A 487 40.23 -13.30 -18.98
CA ASP A 487 41.59 -12.80 -19.25
C ASP A 487 41.58 -11.59 -20.19
N LYS A 488 40.44 -11.26 -20.79
CA LYS A 488 40.27 -10.17 -21.78
C LYS A 488 39.69 -8.89 -21.20
N PHE A 489 39.16 -8.95 -19.97
CA PHE A 489 38.47 -7.84 -19.33
C PHE A 489 38.89 -7.70 -17.86
N ASP A 490 38.97 -6.46 -17.40
CA ASP A 490 39.36 -6.11 -16.02
C ASP A 490 38.30 -5.22 -15.34
N GLY A 491 38.42 -5.06 -14.01
CA GLY A 491 37.51 -4.25 -13.20
C GLY A 491 36.06 -4.71 -13.27
N TYR A 492 35.12 -3.77 -13.40
CA TYR A 492 33.67 -4.04 -13.35
C TYR A 492 33.17 -5.00 -14.46
N GLU A 493 33.82 -5.02 -15.62
CA GLU A 493 33.47 -5.92 -16.73
C GLU A 493 33.87 -7.37 -16.45
N LYS A 494 35.01 -7.57 -15.78
CA LYS A 494 35.44 -8.89 -15.27
C LYS A 494 34.46 -9.43 -14.23
N LEU A 495 33.99 -8.57 -13.32
CA LEU A 495 33.01 -8.95 -12.30
C LEU A 495 31.67 -9.39 -12.92
N LYS A 496 31.23 -8.76 -14.01
CA LYS A 496 30.06 -9.21 -14.77
C LYS A 496 30.26 -10.62 -15.34
N ILE A 497 31.42 -10.90 -15.93
CA ILE A 497 31.71 -12.23 -16.49
C ILE A 497 31.70 -13.29 -15.38
N ILE A 498 32.33 -13.02 -14.22
CA ILE A 498 32.32 -13.94 -13.07
C ILE A 498 30.89 -14.20 -12.58
N ALA A 499 30.03 -13.17 -12.52
CA ALA A 499 28.63 -13.34 -12.16
C ALA A 499 27.84 -14.21 -13.17
N GLU A 500 28.13 -14.11 -14.47
CA GLU A 500 27.54 -14.97 -15.49
C GLU A 500 28.04 -16.42 -15.40
N ILE A 501 29.33 -16.64 -15.12
CA ILE A 501 29.91 -17.99 -14.89
C ILE A 501 29.25 -18.64 -13.67
N CYS A 502 29.12 -17.90 -12.58
CA CYS A 502 28.44 -18.33 -11.36
C CYS A 502 27.00 -18.77 -11.68
N SER A 503 26.24 -17.90 -12.35
CA SER A 503 24.85 -18.15 -12.70
C SER A 503 24.71 -19.36 -13.62
N TYR A 504 25.57 -19.49 -14.64
CA TYR A 504 25.57 -20.64 -15.54
C TYR A 504 25.90 -21.96 -14.82
N THR A 505 26.90 -21.94 -13.94
CA THR A 505 27.36 -23.14 -13.21
C THR A 505 26.30 -23.66 -12.24
N ILE A 506 25.59 -22.75 -11.57
CA ILE A 506 24.48 -23.09 -10.66
C ILE A 506 23.28 -23.61 -11.44
N LEU A 507 22.87 -22.91 -12.50
CA LEU A 507 21.58 -23.14 -13.17
C LEU A 507 21.62 -24.27 -14.20
N PHE A 508 22.78 -24.52 -14.83
CA PHE A 508 22.87 -25.42 -15.98
C PHE A 508 23.92 -26.54 -15.85
N LYS A 509 24.87 -26.44 -14.91
CA LYS A 509 25.88 -27.50 -14.66
C LYS A 509 25.60 -28.36 -13.42
N ASN A 510 24.55 -28.05 -12.65
CA ASN A 510 24.21 -28.72 -11.39
C ASN A 510 25.41 -28.83 -10.40
N ASN A 511 26.38 -27.91 -10.50
CA ASN A 511 27.57 -27.90 -9.64
C ASN A 511 27.48 -26.72 -8.66
N LEU A 512 26.56 -26.85 -7.71
CA LEU A 512 26.24 -25.82 -6.73
C LEU A 512 27.46 -25.41 -5.90
N LYS A 513 28.32 -26.37 -5.53
CA LYS A 513 29.54 -26.10 -4.75
C LYS A 513 30.50 -25.17 -5.49
N ALA A 514 30.81 -25.45 -6.76
CA ALA A 514 31.68 -24.61 -7.56
C ALA A 514 31.06 -23.23 -7.84
N GLY A 515 29.74 -23.16 -8.04
CA GLY A 515 29.01 -21.90 -8.20
C GLY A 515 29.07 -21.02 -6.95
N ILE A 516 28.89 -21.60 -5.77
CA ILE A 516 28.97 -20.87 -4.49
C ILE A 516 30.41 -20.40 -4.22
N GLU A 517 31.43 -21.22 -4.49
CA GLU A 517 32.84 -20.83 -4.33
C GLU A 517 33.21 -19.62 -5.20
N GLN A 518 32.65 -19.52 -6.42
CA GLN A 518 32.84 -18.35 -7.28
C GLN A 518 32.04 -17.13 -6.81
N PHE A 519 30.84 -17.35 -6.26
CA PHE A 519 30.03 -16.29 -5.66
C PHE A 519 30.72 -15.68 -4.43
N VAL A 520 31.35 -16.50 -3.60
CA VAL A 520 32.14 -16.04 -2.44
C VAL A 520 33.32 -15.16 -2.90
N LYS A 521 34.05 -15.58 -3.94
CA LYS A 521 35.12 -14.75 -4.54
C LYS A 521 34.60 -13.43 -5.12
N LEU A 522 33.35 -13.39 -5.59
CA LEU A 522 32.70 -12.19 -6.10
C LEU A 522 32.41 -11.21 -4.93
N ILE A 523 31.79 -11.66 -3.84
CA ILE A 523 31.42 -10.79 -2.71
C ILE A 523 32.61 -10.30 -1.88
N GLU A 524 33.75 -11.00 -1.94
CA GLU A 524 35.01 -10.59 -1.29
C GLU A 524 35.73 -9.46 -2.05
N HIS A 525 35.30 -9.10 -3.27
CA HIS A 525 35.93 -8.02 -4.03
C HIS A 525 35.48 -6.64 -3.51
N PRO A 526 36.41 -5.72 -3.16
CA PRO A 526 36.08 -4.46 -2.47
C PRO A 526 35.20 -3.49 -3.26
N ASP A 527 35.13 -3.65 -4.60
CA ASP A 527 34.32 -2.81 -5.50
C ASP A 527 32.83 -3.22 -5.60
N ILE A 528 32.37 -4.26 -4.87
CA ILE A 528 31.02 -4.84 -4.97
C ILE A 528 29.99 -4.26 -3.98
N VAL A 529 30.30 -3.13 -3.34
CA VAL A 529 29.41 -2.47 -2.37
C VAL A 529 28.12 -1.88 -3.00
N ASN A 530 27.87 -2.04 -4.31
CA ASN A 530 26.61 -1.67 -4.96
C ASN A 530 25.84 -2.90 -5.50
N ASN A 531 24.66 -3.13 -4.93
CA ASN A 531 23.73 -4.27 -5.11
C ASN A 531 23.22 -4.58 -6.55
N ASP A 532 23.69 -3.90 -7.59
CA ASP A 532 23.10 -3.96 -8.94
C ASP A 532 23.66 -5.09 -9.84
N LEU A 533 24.76 -5.75 -9.48
CA LEU A 533 25.36 -6.80 -10.34
C LEU A 533 24.58 -8.13 -10.31
N ILE A 534 24.00 -8.50 -9.16
CA ILE A 534 23.30 -9.77 -8.96
C ILE A 534 21.96 -9.81 -9.71
N THR A 535 21.30 -8.66 -9.85
CA THR A 535 20.02 -8.50 -10.56
C THR A 535 20.16 -8.38 -12.09
N VAL A 536 21.37 -8.20 -12.61
CA VAL A 536 21.61 -7.90 -14.03
C VAL A 536 22.05 -9.13 -14.85
N SER A 537 22.41 -10.26 -14.22
CA SER A 537 22.85 -11.46 -14.95
C SER A 537 21.81 -11.93 -15.96
N ILE A 538 22.29 -12.19 -17.17
CA ILE A 538 21.50 -12.53 -18.34
C ILE A 538 20.95 -13.96 -18.24
N PHE A 539 21.65 -14.87 -17.55
CA PHE A 539 21.17 -16.24 -17.33
C PHE A 539 19.97 -16.32 -16.37
N PHE A 540 19.92 -15.47 -15.35
CA PHE A 540 18.72 -15.32 -14.51
C PHE A 540 17.50 -14.82 -15.30
N LYS A 541 17.73 -14.00 -16.34
CA LYS A 541 16.67 -13.52 -17.24
C LYS A 541 16.19 -14.57 -18.25
N MET A 542 17.00 -15.61 -18.52
CA MET A 542 16.63 -16.68 -19.47
C MET A 542 15.69 -17.75 -18.87
N ILE A 543 15.73 -17.99 -17.57
CA ILE A 543 14.84 -18.96 -16.90
C ILE A 543 13.68 -18.21 -16.25
N LEU A 544 12.63 -17.94 -17.03
CA LEU A 544 11.42 -17.24 -16.56
C LEU A 544 10.53 -18.11 -15.64
N LYS A 545 11.07 -19.10 -14.92
CA LYS A 545 10.26 -20.10 -14.20
C LYS A 545 10.88 -20.83 -13.01
N ILE A 546 11.99 -20.35 -12.44
CA ILE A 546 12.45 -20.82 -11.12
C ILE A 546 12.44 -19.60 -10.22
N PHE A 547 11.71 -19.69 -9.12
CA PHE A 547 11.55 -18.60 -8.19
C PHE A 547 12.93 -18.18 -7.68
N LEU A 548 13.28 -16.91 -7.90
CA LEU A 548 14.43 -16.26 -7.28
C LEU A 548 14.44 -16.50 -5.75
N PHE A 549 13.25 -16.67 -5.18
CA PHE A 549 13.00 -17.11 -3.80
C PHE A 549 13.61 -18.46 -3.47
N ASP A 550 13.51 -19.49 -4.31
CA ASP A 550 14.10 -20.81 -4.03
C ASP A 550 15.63 -20.76 -4.05
N ILE A 551 16.21 -19.96 -4.94
CA ILE A 551 17.67 -19.76 -5.02
C ILE A 551 18.17 -18.94 -3.83
N ILE A 552 17.44 -17.89 -3.44
CA ILE A 552 17.73 -17.11 -2.24
C ILE A 552 17.56 -17.97 -0.99
N CYS A 553 16.51 -18.78 -0.88
CA CYS A 553 16.30 -19.72 0.22
C CYS A 553 17.39 -20.79 0.27
N ILE A 554 17.83 -21.35 -0.87
CA ILE A 554 18.96 -22.29 -0.92
C ILE A 554 20.26 -21.60 -0.51
N LEU A 555 20.54 -20.38 -0.98
CA LEU A 555 21.71 -19.60 -0.61
C LEU A 555 21.70 -19.18 0.86
N TYR A 556 20.53 -18.82 1.41
CA TYR A 556 20.37 -18.41 2.81
C TYR A 556 20.43 -19.60 3.76
N ILE A 557 19.81 -20.73 3.40
CA ILE A 557 19.89 -21.99 4.16
C ILE A 557 21.34 -22.50 4.16
N TYR A 558 22.05 -22.46 3.01
CA TYR A 558 23.46 -22.84 2.98
C TYR A 558 24.39 -21.84 3.66
N PHE A 559 24.11 -20.53 3.63
CA PHE A 559 24.85 -19.53 4.40
C PHE A 559 24.66 -19.77 5.90
N PHE A 560 23.44 -20.09 6.33
CA PHE A 560 23.15 -20.48 7.71
C PHE A 560 23.85 -21.78 8.11
N PHE A 561 23.85 -22.81 7.24
CA PHE A 561 24.59 -24.05 7.48
C PHE A 561 26.11 -23.87 7.41
N TYR A 562 26.64 -22.97 6.58
CA TYR A 562 28.07 -22.65 6.49
C TYR A 562 28.52 -21.86 7.70
N VAL A 563 27.74 -20.87 8.15
CA VAL A 563 27.99 -20.15 9.41
C VAL A 563 27.93 -21.12 10.59
N ILE A 564 26.95 -22.03 10.64
CA ILE A 564 26.89 -23.09 11.66
C ILE A 564 28.08 -24.05 11.54
N TYR A 565 28.48 -24.46 10.33
CA TYR A 565 29.60 -25.38 10.11
C TYR A 565 30.92 -24.73 10.51
N VAL A 566 31.15 -23.45 10.17
CA VAL A 566 32.31 -22.66 10.56
C VAL A 566 32.31 -22.35 12.06
N PHE A 567 31.15 -22.04 12.68
CA PHE A 567 31.04 -21.88 14.14
C PHE A 567 31.29 -23.21 14.87
N LYS A 568 30.79 -24.33 14.34
CA LYS A 568 30.99 -25.67 14.91
C LYS A 568 32.45 -26.12 14.75
N PHE A 569 33.11 -25.80 13.64
CA PHE A 569 34.55 -26.06 13.45
C PHE A 569 35.44 -25.15 14.29
N SER A 570 35.04 -23.89 14.51
CA SER A 570 35.76 -22.95 15.38
C SER A 570 35.59 -23.28 16.87
N MET A 571 34.42 -23.80 17.28
CA MET A 571 34.18 -24.34 18.62
C MET A 571 34.91 -25.67 18.84
N ILE A 572 34.97 -26.56 17.84
CA ILE A 572 35.70 -27.83 17.93
C ILE A 572 37.23 -27.58 17.95
N LYS A 573 37.75 -26.57 17.26
CA LYS A 573 39.17 -26.17 17.37
C LYS A 573 39.52 -25.54 18.73
N ASN A 574 38.59 -24.83 19.37
CA ASN A 574 38.82 -24.23 20.69
C ASN A 574 38.59 -25.19 21.88
N TYR A 575 37.86 -26.30 21.70
CA TYR A 575 37.67 -27.32 22.74
C TYR A 575 38.48 -28.61 22.54
N SER A 576 39.10 -28.84 21.37
CA SER A 576 39.92 -30.04 21.11
C SER A 576 41.41 -29.89 21.50
N MET A 577 41.76 -28.93 22.34
CA MET A 577 43.12 -28.78 22.89
C MET A 577 43.22 -29.21 24.37
N HIS A 578 42.20 -29.85 24.96
CA HIS A 578 42.31 -30.34 26.36
C HIS A 578 41.75 -31.71 26.73
N TYR A 579 41.19 -32.54 25.83
CA TYR A 579 40.89 -33.94 26.18
C TYR A 579 41.08 -34.90 25.01
N ILE A 580 42.34 -35.33 24.81
CA ILE A 580 42.66 -36.69 24.36
C ILE A 580 43.59 -37.27 25.44
N VAL A 581 42.97 -37.87 26.46
CA VAL A 581 43.56 -38.94 27.26
C VAL A 581 42.44 -39.96 27.48
N LEU A 582 42.74 -41.19 27.05
CA LEU A 582 42.05 -42.47 27.27
C LEU A 582 41.04 -42.93 26.19
N PHE A 583 41.61 -43.84 25.38
CA PHE A 583 41.06 -44.95 24.58
C PHE A 583 40.39 -44.64 23.24
#